data_AF-A0A7K8GT56-F1
#
_entry.id   AF-A0A7K8GT56-F1
#
_cell.length_a   1.000
_cell.length_b   1.000
_cell.length_c   1.000
_cell.angle_alpha   90.00
_cell.angle_beta   90.00
_cell.angle_gamma   90.00
#
_symmetry.space_group_name_H-M   'P 1'
#
loop_
_entity.id
_entity.type
_entity.pdbx_description
1 polymer ?
#
loop_
_entity_poly.entity_id
_entity_poly.type
_entity_poly.pdbx_seq_one_letter_code
_entity_poly.pdbx_strand_id
1 'polypeptide(L)'
;GSKVKGTGVRFAPEGTRGHPQEGTRGHPPEGTHGHVHFQEQLHDSAVMVTQDKDGHFLVKVGFLKILHKYEISFLLPPVPRLGKDVCPLPVPNPNLRVIGVTSLPEGHSVRCEYTAHKEGGLREELLLAGHGPGHVKVTVQARVMGK
;
A
#
# COMPACT_ATOMS: atom_id res chain seq x y z
N GLY A 1 -6.97 -3.98 -20.62
CA GLY A 1 -6.15 -3.59 -19.45
C GLY A 1 -6.09 -4.76 -18.50
N SER A 2 -4.89 -5.22 -18.15
CA SER A 2 -4.70 -6.34 -17.22
C SER A 2 -4.85 -5.87 -15.78
N LYS A 3 -5.56 -6.63 -14.94
CA LYS A 3 -5.78 -6.33 -13.50
C LYS A 3 -5.00 -7.34 -12.67
N VAL A 4 -4.08 -6.87 -11.84
CA VAL A 4 -3.27 -7.71 -10.94
C VAL A 4 -3.47 -7.29 -9.48
N LYS A 5 -3.50 -8.25 -8.57
CA LYS A 5 -3.67 -8.03 -7.11
C LYS A 5 -2.28 -7.92 -6.48
N GLY A 6 -1.95 -6.77 -5.89
CA GLY A 6 -0.66 -6.50 -5.24
C GLY A 6 -0.67 -6.83 -3.75
N THR A 7 0.51 -7.11 -3.20
CA THR A 7 0.75 -7.44 -1.78
C THR A 7 0.60 -6.21 -0.87
N GLY A 8 0.20 -6.44 0.40
CA GLY A 8 -0.51 -5.48 1.27
C GLY A 8 0.29 -4.32 1.89
N VAL A 9 -0.44 -3.55 2.73
CA VAL A 9 0.03 -2.36 3.46
C VAL A 9 0.55 -2.79 4.83
N ARG A 10 1.74 -2.33 5.24
CA ARG A 10 2.27 -2.58 6.58
C ARG A 10 2.24 -1.29 7.40
N PHE A 11 1.66 -1.39 8.60
CA PHE A 11 1.64 -0.29 9.56
C PHE A 11 2.86 -0.42 10.48
N ALA A 12 3.54 0.69 10.78
CA ALA A 12 4.59 0.70 11.79
C ALA A 12 3.96 0.73 13.20
N PRO A 13 4.28 -0.20 14.11
CA PRO A 13 3.82 -0.12 15.49
C PRO A 13 4.68 0.88 16.27
N GLU A 14 4.05 1.87 16.92
CA GLU A 14 4.67 2.56 18.05
C GLU A 14 4.64 1.64 19.28
N GLY A 15 5.77 1.57 19.99
CA GLY A 15 6.05 0.49 20.92
C GLY A 15 5.31 0.56 22.25
N THR A 16 4.94 -0.61 22.78
CA THR A 16 5.05 -0.92 24.22
C THR A 16 5.11 -2.44 24.42
N ARG A 17 6.21 -2.95 24.99
CA ARG A 17 6.34 -4.27 25.63
C ARG A 17 5.82 -4.12 27.07
N GLY A 18 5.12 -5.01 27.76
CA GLY A 18 4.59 -6.36 27.54
C GLY A 18 4.01 -6.86 28.90
N HIS A 19 3.33 -8.00 28.96
CA HIS A 19 3.22 -8.87 30.15
C HIS A 19 2.59 -10.25 29.78
N PRO A 20 2.93 -11.37 30.45
CA PRO A 20 2.65 -12.74 29.99
C PRO A 20 1.45 -13.47 30.67
N GLN A 21 1.07 -14.58 30.01
CA GLN A 21 0.03 -15.63 30.18
C GLN A 21 -0.49 -16.07 31.57
N GLU A 22 -1.77 -16.51 31.62
CA GLU A 22 -2.27 -17.72 32.34
C GLU A 22 -3.75 -18.07 31.99
N GLY A 23 -4.11 -19.38 31.90
CA GLY A 23 -5.42 -19.90 32.38
C GLY A 23 -6.54 -20.42 31.44
N THR A 24 -6.52 -21.74 31.13
CA THR A 24 -7.60 -22.78 31.20
C THR A 24 -9.01 -22.68 30.51
N ARG A 25 -9.22 -23.64 29.57
CA ARG A 25 -10.41 -24.46 29.14
C ARG A 25 -11.87 -24.05 29.45
N GLY A 26 -12.71 -24.06 28.40
CA GLY A 26 -14.16 -24.37 28.43
C GLY A 26 -14.90 -24.05 27.10
N HIS A 27 -15.72 -24.97 26.57
CA HIS A 27 -16.60 -24.84 25.38
C HIS A 27 -18.02 -25.36 25.75
N PRO A 28 -19.10 -25.09 24.98
CA PRO A 28 -19.93 -23.87 24.87
C PRO A 28 -21.42 -24.13 25.32
N PRO A 29 -22.40 -23.21 25.14
CA PRO A 29 -23.24 -23.29 23.92
C PRO A 29 -23.77 -21.93 23.37
N GLU A 30 -24.13 -22.00 22.09
CA GLU A 30 -25.03 -21.18 21.25
C GLU A 30 -25.52 -19.79 21.72
N GLY A 31 -25.15 -18.78 20.92
CA GLY A 31 -25.80 -17.47 20.87
C GLY A 31 -25.60 -16.85 19.49
N THR A 32 -26.70 -16.66 18.77
CA THR A 32 -26.80 -16.02 17.46
C THR A 32 -26.26 -14.60 17.47
N HIS A 33 -25.03 -14.39 17.05
CA HIS A 33 -24.55 -13.11 16.53
C HIS A 33 -23.27 -13.43 15.76
N GLY A 34 -23.17 -12.95 14.53
CA GLY A 34 -21.93 -12.97 13.76
C GLY A 34 -20.88 -12.10 14.43
N HIS A 35 -20.35 -12.55 15.56
CA HIS A 35 -19.21 -11.96 16.24
C HIS A 35 -17.97 -12.38 15.44
N VAL A 36 -17.73 -11.64 14.37
CA VAL A 36 -16.43 -11.58 13.75
C VAL A 36 -15.45 -11.04 14.79
N HIS A 37 -14.72 -11.95 15.44
CA HIS A 37 -13.50 -11.59 16.15
C HIS A 37 -12.52 -11.07 15.09
N PHE A 38 -12.53 -9.76 14.85
CA PHE A 38 -11.45 -9.10 14.15
C PHE A 38 -10.24 -9.18 15.06
N GLN A 39 -9.39 -10.18 14.81
CA GLN A 39 -8.04 -10.18 15.34
C GLN A 39 -7.42 -8.84 14.94
N GLU A 40 -7.00 -8.08 15.94
CA GLU A 40 -6.37 -6.77 15.85
C GLU A 40 -4.96 -6.88 15.24
N GLN A 41 -4.89 -7.51 14.06
CA GLN A 41 -3.77 -7.54 13.17
C GLN A 41 -4.32 -7.06 11.83
N LEU A 42 -4.47 -5.74 11.77
CA LEU A 42 -4.62 -4.86 10.60
C LEU A 42 -4.93 -5.57 9.28
N HIS A 43 -6.14 -5.31 8.77
CA HIS A 43 -6.60 -5.67 7.44
C HIS A 43 -5.46 -5.63 6.40
N ASP A 44 -5.21 -6.77 5.76
CA ASP A 44 -4.60 -6.86 4.42
C ASP A 44 -5.45 -6.02 3.46
N SER A 45 -5.27 -4.70 3.52
CA SER A 45 -5.98 -3.76 2.68
C SER A 45 -5.49 -4.03 1.27
N ALA A 46 -6.37 -4.66 0.47
CA ALA A 46 -6.00 -5.12 -0.87
C ALA A 46 -5.62 -3.92 -1.73
N VAL A 47 -4.32 -3.80 -2.03
CA VAL A 47 -3.83 -2.79 -2.96
C VAL A 47 -4.12 -3.26 -4.38
N MET A 48 -4.94 -2.48 -5.10
CA MET A 48 -5.23 -2.75 -6.50
C MET A 48 -4.33 -1.93 -7.40
N VAL A 49 -3.66 -2.60 -8.33
CA VAL A 49 -2.81 -1.94 -9.34
C VAL A 49 -3.46 -2.12 -10.71
N THR A 50 -3.72 -1.01 -11.39
CA THR A 50 -4.29 -0.99 -12.74
C THR A 50 -3.44 -0.12 -13.65
N GLN A 51 -3.14 -0.62 -14.84
CA GLN A 51 -2.43 0.13 -15.87
C GLN A 51 -3.44 0.86 -16.77
N ASP A 52 -3.18 2.13 -17.09
CA ASP A 52 -3.94 2.88 -18.07
C ASP A 52 -3.42 2.67 -19.50
N LYS A 53 -4.02 3.40 -20.46
CA LYS A 53 -3.70 3.27 -21.89
C LYS A 53 -2.32 3.81 -22.25
N ASP A 54 -1.82 4.77 -21.47
CA ASP A 54 -0.50 5.41 -21.65
C ASP A 54 0.62 4.59 -20.94
N GLY A 55 0.20 3.53 -20.24
CA GLY A 55 1.06 2.62 -19.51
C GLY A 55 1.44 3.14 -18.12
N HIS A 56 0.80 4.21 -17.65
CA HIS A 56 0.90 4.68 -16.27
C HIS A 56 0.04 3.81 -15.36
N PHE A 57 0.27 3.93 -14.05
CA PHE A 57 -0.39 3.08 -13.06
C PHE A 57 -1.26 3.89 -12.11
N LEU A 58 -2.44 3.34 -11.82
CA LEU A 58 -3.27 3.73 -10.70
C LEU A 58 -3.21 2.64 -9.64
N VAL A 59 -2.80 3.04 -8.44
CA VAL A 59 -2.69 2.18 -7.25
C VAL A 59 -3.79 2.60 -6.28
N LYS A 60 -4.77 1.75 -6.01
CA LYS A 60 -5.84 2.02 -5.05
C LYS A 60 -5.56 1.30 -3.74
N VAL A 61 -5.36 2.06 -2.66
CA VAL A 61 -4.93 1.53 -1.36
C VAL A 61 -6.07 1.39 -0.35
N GLY A 62 -7.30 1.69 -0.76
CA GLY A 62 -8.48 1.59 0.09
C GLY A 62 -8.63 2.80 1.02
N PHE A 63 -8.87 2.53 2.30
CA PHE A 63 -9.16 3.56 3.29
C PHE A 63 -7.98 3.78 4.24
N LEU A 64 -7.64 5.05 4.48
CA LEU A 64 -6.58 5.47 5.41
C LEU A 64 -7.18 6.37 6.49
N LYS A 65 -6.57 6.43 7.68
CA LYS A 65 -6.94 7.40 8.73
C LYS A 65 -6.25 8.73 8.47
N ILE A 66 -6.95 9.84 8.70
CA ILE A 66 -6.38 11.19 8.60
C ILE A 66 -5.24 11.40 9.62
N LEU A 67 -4.24 12.19 9.26
CA LEU A 67 -3.06 12.56 10.05
C LEU A 67 -2.14 11.39 10.40
N HIS A 68 -2.23 10.29 9.65
CA HIS A 68 -1.32 9.16 9.76
C HIS A 68 -0.35 9.11 8.58
N LYS A 69 0.80 8.49 8.84
CA LYS A 69 1.81 8.15 7.85
C LYS A 69 1.82 6.64 7.64
N TYR A 70 1.84 6.22 6.39
CA TYR A 70 1.74 4.82 5.99
C TYR A 70 2.94 4.40 5.17
N GLU A 71 3.45 3.19 5.40
CA GLU A 71 4.29 2.49 4.43
C GLU A 71 3.39 1.64 3.53
N ILE A 72 3.31 2.01 2.26
CA ILE A 72 2.51 1.33 1.27
C ILE A 72 3.47 0.56 0.36
N SER A 73 3.25 -0.75 0.27
CA SER A 73 3.94 -1.62 -0.68
C SER A 73 2.95 -2.04 -1.77
N PHE A 74 3.41 -2.09 -3.01
CA PHE A 74 2.63 -2.64 -4.12
C PHE A 74 3.54 -3.20 -5.21
N LEU A 75 2.99 -4.11 -6.02
CA LEU A 75 3.67 -4.71 -7.14
C LEU A 75 3.17 -4.08 -8.45
N LEU A 76 4.06 -3.41 -9.16
CA LEU A 76 3.82 -3.04 -10.55
C LEU A 76 4.09 -4.25 -11.44
N PRO A 77 3.21 -4.59 -12.40
CA PRO A 77 3.50 -5.64 -13.37
C PRO A 77 4.72 -5.27 -14.23
N PRO A 78 5.31 -6.21 -14.98
CA PRO A 78 6.50 -5.94 -15.78
C PRO A 78 6.25 -4.81 -16.78
N VAL A 79 7.15 -3.82 -16.79
CA VAL A 79 7.07 -2.66 -17.69
C VAL A 79 8.28 -2.67 -18.60
N PRO A 80 8.15 -3.14 -19.87
CA PRO A 80 9.30 -3.32 -20.76
C PRO A 80 10.19 -2.08 -20.91
N ARG A 81 9.60 -0.88 -20.94
CA ARG A 81 10.31 0.40 -21.06
C ARG A 81 11.13 0.81 -19.83
N LEU A 82 10.85 0.23 -18.66
CA LEU A 82 11.53 0.55 -17.40
C LEU A 82 12.77 -0.34 -17.18
N GLY A 83 12.81 -1.52 -17.80
CA GLY A 83 13.92 -2.45 -17.65
C GLY A 83 14.04 -3.01 -16.23
N LYS A 84 15.25 -3.45 -15.85
CA LYS A 84 15.51 -4.05 -14.53
C LYS A 84 15.92 -3.01 -13.48
N ASP A 85 16.62 -1.96 -13.89
CA ASP A 85 17.14 -0.94 -12.99
C ASP A 85 16.19 0.25 -13.00
N VAL A 86 15.37 0.32 -11.96
CA VAL A 86 14.31 1.32 -11.82
C VAL A 86 14.63 2.23 -10.66
N CYS A 87 14.61 3.54 -10.91
CA CYS A 87 14.84 4.56 -9.91
C CYS A 87 13.65 5.54 -9.82
N PRO A 88 13.33 6.03 -8.61
CA PRO A 88 12.39 7.13 -8.48
C PRO A 88 13.01 8.43 -9.02
N LEU A 89 12.24 9.19 -9.80
CA LEU A 89 12.62 10.54 -10.17
C LEU A 89 12.31 11.50 -9.02
N PRO A 90 13.14 12.54 -8.81
CA PRO A 90 12.89 13.54 -7.78
C PRO A 90 11.67 14.40 -8.18
N VAL A 91 10.52 14.11 -7.56
CA VAL A 91 9.30 14.93 -7.68
C VAL A 91 9.06 15.61 -6.34
N PRO A 92 8.84 16.94 -6.29
CA PRO A 92 8.43 17.61 -5.07
C PRO A 92 7.04 17.12 -4.65
N ASN A 93 6.98 16.13 -3.75
CA ASN A 93 5.75 15.64 -3.16
C ASN A 93 5.93 15.46 -1.65
N PRO A 94 5.33 16.33 -0.80
CA PRO A 94 5.46 16.23 0.66
C PRO A 94 4.65 15.05 1.25
N ASN A 95 3.71 14.51 0.49
CA ASN A 95 2.74 13.51 0.96
C ASN A 95 3.01 12.10 0.43
N LEU A 96 3.91 11.95 -0.54
CA LEU A 96 4.26 10.65 -1.12
C LEU A 96 5.76 10.60 -1.44
N ARG A 97 6.47 9.67 -0.83
CA ARG A 97 7.91 9.50 -1.02
C ARG A 97 8.27 8.05 -1.27
N VAL A 98 9.00 7.76 -2.34
CA VAL A 98 9.55 6.42 -2.57
C VAL A 98 10.67 6.16 -1.57
N ILE A 99 10.59 5.02 -0.87
CA ILE A 99 11.59 4.59 0.11
C ILE A 99 12.29 3.29 -0.31
N GLY A 100 11.79 2.60 -1.34
CA GLY A 100 12.49 1.47 -1.94
C GLY A 100 11.82 0.97 -3.22
N VAL A 101 12.64 0.46 -4.14
CA VAL A 101 12.18 -0.25 -5.34
C VAL A 101 13.01 -1.53 -5.46
N THR A 102 12.34 -2.67 -5.54
CA THR A 102 12.97 -3.98 -5.70
C THR A 102 12.44 -4.62 -6.98
N SER A 103 13.34 -4.97 -7.90
CA SER A 103 12.98 -5.68 -9.12
C SER A 103 12.78 -7.17 -8.86
N LEU A 104 11.69 -7.72 -9.38
CA LEU A 104 11.24 -9.10 -9.20
C LEU A 104 10.94 -9.72 -10.58
N PRO A 105 10.93 -11.06 -10.71
CA PRO A 105 10.54 -11.73 -11.95
C PRO A 105 9.15 -11.30 -12.45
N GLU A 106 8.21 -11.08 -11.52
CA GLU A 106 6.83 -10.67 -11.77
C GLU A 106 6.63 -9.15 -11.93
N GLY A 107 7.70 -8.34 -11.84
CA GLY A 107 7.64 -6.89 -12.04
C GLY A 107 8.49 -6.10 -11.06
N HIS A 108 7.94 -5.03 -10.47
CA HIS A 108 8.67 -4.18 -9.52
C HIS A 108 7.87 -3.97 -8.24
N SER A 109 8.44 -4.39 -7.11
CA SER A 109 7.90 -4.06 -5.79
C SER A 109 8.33 -2.64 -5.44
N VAL A 110 7.35 -1.76 -5.27
CA VAL A 110 7.56 -0.36 -4.89
C VAL A 110 7.08 -0.18 -3.46
N ARG A 111 7.94 0.39 -2.62
CA ARG A 111 7.62 0.83 -1.27
C ARG A 111 7.68 2.34 -1.20
N CYS A 112 6.60 2.93 -0.73
CA CYS A 112 6.51 4.36 -0.54
C CYS A 112 5.89 4.72 0.81
N GLU A 113 6.21 5.91 1.27
CA GLU A 113 5.66 6.51 2.45
C GLU A 113 4.56 7.51 2.04
N TYR A 114 3.37 7.39 2.62
CA TYR A 114 2.19 8.20 2.28
C TYR A 114 1.66 8.92 3.52
N THR A 115 1.48 10.24 3.44
CA THR A 115 0.90 11.07 4.50
C THR A 115 -0.56 11.41 4.19
N ALA A 116 -1.48 10.87 4.98
CA ALA A 116 -2.92 11.11 4.85
C ALA A 116 -3.33 12.45 5.49
N HIS A 117 -2.95 13.55 4.87
CA HIS A 117 -3.01 14.90 5.46
C HIS A 117 -4.41 15.55 5.46
N LYS A 118 -5.35 15.07 4.64
CA LYS A 118 -6.69 15.65 4.49
C LYS A 118 -7.74 14.58 4.24
N GLU A 119 -8.95 14.76 4.78
CA GLU A 119 -10.07 13.85 4.53
C GLU A 119 -10.52 13.85 3.07
N GLY A 120 -11.08 12.72 2.63
CA GLY A 120 -11.66 12.57 1.31
C GLY A 120 -10.82 11.72 0.35
N GLY A 121 -11.02 11.93 -0.95
CA GLY A 121 -10.31 11.18 -1.99
C GLY A 121 -8.90 11.74 -2.25
N LEU A 122 -7.90 11.12 -1.61
CA LEU A 122 -6.45 11.25 -1.81
C LEU A 122 -6.00 10.83 -3.22
N ARG A 123 -5.21 11.65 -3.93
CA ARG A 123 -4.41 11.22 -5.09
C ARG A 123 -3.03 11.88 -5.02
N GLU A 124 -2.01 11.06 -4.91
CA GLU A 124 -0.61 11.49 -4.91
C GLU A 124 0.14 10.79 -6.02
N GLU A 125 1.14 11.46 -6.60
CA GLU A 125 1.87 10.95 -7.76
C GLU A 125 3.36 10.81 -7.47
N LEU A 126 3.95 9.75 -8.02
CA LEU A 126 5.39 9.54 -8.11
C LEU A 126 5.76 9.14 -9.54
N LEU A 127 7.02 9.36 -9.90
CA LEU A 127 7.56 8.99 -11.20
C LEU A 127 8.69 7.97 -11.01
N LEU A 128 8.68 6.91 -11.82
CA LEU A 128 9.75 5.92 -11.90
C LEU A 128 10.38 5.98 -13.28
N ALA A 129 11.70 5.94 -13.35
CA ALA A 129 12.46 5.88 -14.61
C ALA A 129 13.35 4.65 -14.63
N GLY A 130 13.62 4.18 -15.85
CA GLY A 130 14.59 3.13 -16.12
C GLY A 130 15.86 3.69 -16.76
N HIS A 131 16.64 2.82 -17.40
CA HIS A 131 17.83 3.22 -18.16
C HIS A 131 17.51 3.85 -19.54
N GLY A 132 16.32 3.56 -20.08
CA GLY A 132 15.87 4.08 -21.37
C GLY A 132 15.25 5.49 -21.28
N PRO A 133 14.98 6.13 -22.43
CA PRO A 133 14.28 7.40 -22.46
C PRO A 133 12.82 7.22 -22.00
N GLY A 134 12.43 7.97 -20.96
CA GLY A 134 11.05 8.05 -20.50
C GLY A 134 10.86 7.70 -19.03
N HIS A 135 9.61 7.78 -18.58
CA HIS A 135 9.22 7.49 -17.21
C HIS A 135 7.81 6.90 -17.15
N VAL A 136 7.51 6.30 -16.02
CA VAL A 136 6.19 5.80 -15.68
C VAL A 136 5.68 6.61 -14.50
N LYS A 137 4.54 7.26 -14.68
CA LYS A 137 3.77 7.83 -13.60
C LYS A 137 3.01 6.76 -12.84
N VAL A 138 3.01 6.87 -11.52
CA VAL A 138 2.20 6.05 -10.61
C VAL A 138 1.39 6.99 -9.73
N THR A 139 0.07 6.91 -9.85
CA THR A 139 -0.88 7.64 -9.01
C THR A 139 -1.37 6.73 -7.89
N VAL A 140 -1.06 7.08 -6.64
CA VAL A 140 -1.57 6.40 -5.45
C VAL A 140 -2.86 7.09 -5.01
N GLN A 141 -3.97 6.37 -5.08
CA GLN A 141 -5.30 6.82 -4.68
C GLN A 141 -5.74 6.15 -3.37
N ALA A 142 -6.10 6.99 -2.39
CA ALA A 142 -6.62 6.56 -1.10
C ALA A 142 -7.93 7.28 -0.78
N ARG A 143 -8.79 6.66 0.04
CA ARG A 143 -9.90 7.34 0.71
C ARG A 143 -9.48 7.61 2.15
N VAL A 144 -9.16 8.86 2.47
CA VAL A 144 -8.82 9.25 3.83
C VAL A 144 -10.10 9.49 4.61
N MET A 145 -10.21 8.82 5.75
CA MET A 145 -11.32 8.91 6.68
C MET A 145 -10.94 9.77 7.88
N GLY A 146 -11.91 10.54 8.33
CA GLY A 146 -11.81 11.33 9.55
C GLY A 146 -11.67 10.47 10.80
N LYS A 147 -11.63 11.16 11.94
CA LYS A 147 -11.66 10.54 13.26
C LYS A 147 -13.06 10.09 13.65
#